data_AF-Q5DY67-F1
#
_entry.id   AF-Q5DY67-F1
#
_cell.length_a   1.000
_cell.length_b   1.000
_cell.length_c   1.000
_cell.angle_alpha   90.00
_cell.angle_beta   90.00
_cell.angle_gamma   90.00
#
_symmetry.space_group_name_H-M   'P 1'
#
loop_
_entity.id
_entity.type
_entity.pdbx_description
1 polymer ?
#
loop_
_entity_poly.entity_id
_entity_poly.type
_entity_poly.pdbx_seq_one_letter_code
_entity_poly.pdbx_strand_id
1 'polypeptide(L)'
;MLLLFLELISIPIMLIAMFFSIYIIQTTPSTIHNLNHRYQKTGGIGIAIICTTLLGLPEPNYLLYGLIIGFLIFHFFYGFSVTSTRTQSLVIVPSLLNKHQVQVHLATLSQPFTRNVYNDLFLVIEELKATNVRTVILVSPMFSKKTELRNTLFFESILKKRNIALESHPVAFYTKPWSCFLLGIQKYLLQIPSIQSLPLTRWHKYTLHI
;
A
#
# COMPACT_ATOMS: atom_id res chain seq x y z
N MET A 1 37.83 -18.68 -12.53
CA MET A 1 38.32 -17.31 -12.21
C MET A 1 37.46 -16.23 -12.87
N LEU A 2 37.27 -16.26 -14.20
CA LEU A 2 36.41 -15.31 -14.92
C LEU A 2 34.95 -15.30 -14.42
N LEU A 3 34.38 -16.48 -14.16
CA LEU A 3 33.00 -16.65 -13.69
C LEU A 3 32.78 -16.03 -12.29
N LEU A 4 33.69 -16.31 -11.36
CA LEU A 4 33.72 -15.70 -10.02
C LEU A 4 33.85 -14.17 -10.07
N PHE A 5 34.65 -13.65 -11.01
CA PHE A 5 34.81 -12.21 -11.21
C PHE A 5 33.54 -11.56 -11.78
N LEU A 6 32.84 -12.26 -12.67
CA LEU A 6 31.57 -11.83 -13.23
C LEU A 6 30.46 -11.78 -12.16
N GLU A 7 30.40 -12.80 -11.30
CA GLU A 7 29.44 -12.85 -10.17
C GLU A 7 29.70 -11.73 -9.15
N LEU A 8 30.98 -11.47 -8.84
CA LEU A 8 31.38 -10.41 -7.91
C LEU A 8 30.99 -9.01 -8.41
N ILE A 9 30.97 -8.80 -9.74
CA ILE A 9 30.57 -7.54 -10.37
C ILE A 9 29.05 -7.46 -10.56
N SER A 10 28.38 -8.57 -10.88
CA SER A 10 26.93 -8.57 -11.14
C SER A 10 26.11 -8.23 -9.90
N ILE A 11 26.52 -8.70 -8.72
CA ILE A 11 25.81 -8.44 -7.45
C ILE A 11 25.71 -6.93 -7.12
N PRO A 12 26.81 -6.15 -7.08
CA PRO A 12 26.73 -4.71 -6.77
C PRO A 12 25.98 -3.92 -7.85
N ILE A 13 26.11 -4.28 -9.13
CA ILE A 13 25.33 -3.64 -10.21
C ILE A 13 23.84 -3.87 -9.99
N MET A 14 23.44 -5.09 -9.63
CA MET A 14 22.04 -5.41 -9.34
C MET A 14 21.52 -4.69 -8.10
N LEU A 15 22.33 -4.57 -7.04
CA LEU A 15 21.97 -3.79 -5.86
C LEU A 15 21.75 -2.31 -6.22
N ILE A 16 22.65 -1.71 -7.00
CA ILE A 16 22.49 -0.33 -7.48
C ILE A 16 21.21 -0.18 -8.31
N ALA A 17 20.94 -1.11 -9.23
CA ALA A 17 19.72 -1.10 -10.04
C ALA A 17 18.44 -1.25 -9.18
N MET A 18 18.48 -2.09 -8.14
CA MET A 18 17.39 -2.25 -7.17
C MET A 18 17.14 -0.96 -6.38
N PHE A 19 18.19 -0.37 -5.78
CA PHE A 19 18.07 0.88 -5.03
C PHE A 19 17.58 2.02 -5.92
N PHE A 20 18.11 2.12 -7.14
CA PHE A 20 17.68 3.12 -8.11
C PHE A 20 16.22 2.92 -8.53
N SER A 21 15.78 1.68 -8.73
CA SER A 21 14.38 1.36 -9.02
C SER A 21 13.47 1.74 -7.86
N ILE A 22 13.83 1.41 -6.61
CA ILE A 22 13.09 1.82 -5.40
C ILE A 22 12.99 3.35 -5.34
N TYR A 23 14.11 4.04 -5.57
CA TYR A 23 14.16 5.49 -5.59
C TYR A 23 13.23 6.08 -6.64
N ILE A 24 13.24 5.58 -7.89
CA ILE A 24 12.32 6.03 -8.95
C ILE A 24 10.86 5.77 -8.56
N ILE A 25 10.55 4.61 -7.98
CA ILE A 25 9.19 4.28 -7.55
C ILE A 25 8.69 5.26 -6.49
N GLN A 26 9.55 5.61 -5.54
CA GLN A 26 9.22 6.55 -4.46
C GLN A 26 9.12 7.99 -4.94
N THR A 27 9.99 8.40 -5.87
CA THR A 27 10.05 9.79 -6.38
C THR A 27 9.08 10.07 -7.53
N THR A 28 8.59 9.03 -8.22
CA THR A 28 7.60 9.17 -9.31
C THR A 28 6.30 8.42 -9.00
N PRO A 29 5.59 8.82 -7.92
CA PRO A 29 4.32 8.21 -7.56
C PRO A 29 3.33 8.36 -8.72
N SER A 30 2.63 7.27 -9.05
CA SER A 30 1.57 7.33 -10.06
C SER A 30 0.33 7.96 -9.45
N THR A 31 -0.42 8.73 -10.23
CA THR A 31 -1.66 9.35 -9.79
C THR A 31 -2.85 8.40 -9.99
N ILE A 32 -3.96 8.64 -9.30
CA ILE A 32 -5.22 7.87 -9.48
C ILE A 32 -5.64 7.83 -10.96
N HIS A 33 -5.57 8.95 -11.68
CA HIS A 33 -5.91 9.00 -13.11
C HIS A 33 -5.05 8.07 -13.99
N ASN A 34 -3.84 7.76 -13.54
CA ASN A 34 -2.88 6.90 -14.23
C ASN A 34 -2.73 5.53 -13.55
N LEU A 35 -3.82 5.00 -12.97
CA LEU A 35 -3.85 3.66 -12.35
C LEU A 35 -3.32 2.57 -13.30
N ASN A 36 -3.73 2.56 -14.57
CA ASN A 36 -3.26 1.57 -15.55
C ASN A 36 -1.74 1.66 -15.78
N HIS A 37 -1.18 2.86 -15.79
CA HIS A 37 0.25 3.06 -15.92
C HIS A 37 1.03 2.50 -14.72
N ARG A 38 0.44 2.49 -13.53
CA ARG A 38 1.02 1.81 -12.35
C ARG A 38 1.15 0.30 -12.56
N TYR A 39 0.12 -0.34 -13.11
CA TYR A 39 0.18 -1.77 -13.47
C TYR A 39 1.24 -2.04 -14.54
N GLN A 40 1.33 -1.18 -15.56
CA GLN A 40 2.35 -1.30 -16.61
C GLN A 40 3.77 -1.15 -16.06
N LYS A 41 4.03 -0.16 -15.20
CA LYS A 41 5.32 0.02 -14.53
C LYS A 41 5.71 -1.21 -13.71
N THR A 42 4.80 -1.72 -12.89
CA THR A 42 5.07 -2.92 -12.07
C THR A 42 5.26 -4.18 -12.93
N GLY A 43 4.47 -4.36 -13.98
CA GLY A 43 4.66 -5.44 -14.95
C GLY A 43 6.00 -5.36 -15.69
N GLY A 44 6.39 -4.16 -16.15
CA GLY A 44 7.66 -3.92 -16.82
C GLY A 44 8.87 -4.20 -15.93
N ILE A 45 8.82 -3.79 -14.66
CA ILE A 45 9.85 -4.13 -13.66
C ILE A 45 9.93 -5.65 -13.48
N GLY A 46 8.80 -6.35 -13.37
CA GLY A 46 8.76 -7.80 -13.26
C GLY A 46 9.38 -8.52 -14.47
N ILE A 47 9.03 -8.09 -15.68
CA ILE A 47 9.59 -8.65 -16.93
C ILE A 47 11.09 -8.41 -17.01
N ALA A 48 11.55 -7.18 -16.75
CA ALA A 48 12.97 -6.84 -16.79
C ALA A 48 13.79 -7.74 -15.85
N ILE A 49 13.27 -7.97 -14.63
CA ILE A 49 13.89 -8.85 -13.65
C ILE A 49 13.95 -10.30 -14.15
N ILE A 50 12.85 -10.84 -14.68
CA ILE A 50 12.80 -12.21 -15.23
C ILE A 50 13.77 -12.36 -16.41
N CYS A 51 13.86 -11.38 -17.29
CA CYS A 51 14.82 -11.41 -18.40
C CYS A 51 16.27 -11.40 -17.89
N THR A 52 16.59 -10.58 -16.88
CA THR A 52 17.94 -10.56 -16.30
C THR A 52 18.32 -11.88 -15.62
N THR A 53 17.36 -12.61 -15.03
CA THR A 53 17.65 -13.90 -14.41
C THR A 53 17.79 -15.04 -15.41
N LEU A 54 16.96 -15.05 -16.46
CA LEU A 54 16.99 -16.09 -17.49
C LEU A 54 18.20 -15.96 -18.43
N LEU A 55 18.66 -14.74 -18.69
CA LEU A 55 19.78 -14.47 -19.61
C LEU A 55 21.15 -14.46 -18.92
N GLY A 56 21.19 -14.42 -17.59
CA GLY A 56 22.39 -14.04 -16.84
C GLY A 56 23.29 -15.19 -16.36
N LEU A 57 22.79 -16.42 -16.21
CA LEU A 57 23.54 -17.46 -15.48
C LEU A 57 23.36 -18.88 -16.03
N PRO A 58 24.46 -19.58 -16.38
CA PRO A 58 24.42 -20.99 -16.77
C PRO A 58 24.20 -21.93 -15.57
N GLU A 59 24.45 -21.46 -14.34
CA GLU A 59 24.20 -22.22 -13.10
C GLU A 59 23.33 -21.42 -12.11
N PRO A 60 22.49 -22.09 -11.29
CA PRO A 60 21.59 -21.41 -10.38
C PRO A 60 22.35 -20.69 -9.25
N ASN A 61 22.37 -19.35 -9.28
CA ASN A 61 22.92 -18.52 -8.20
C ASN A 61 21.82 -18.16 -7.18
N TYR A 62 21.77 -18.92 -6.09
CA TYR A 62 20.76 -18.75 -5.04
C TYR A 62 20.78 -17.37 -4.35
N LEU A 63 21.95 -16.72 -4.25
CA LEU A 63 22.06 -15.37 -3.67
C LEU A 63 21.39 -14.34 -4.56
N LEU A 64 21.61 -14.42 -5.88
CA LEU A 64 20.97 -13.54 -6.86
C LEU A 64 19.45 -13.72 -6.84
N TYR A 65 18.97 -14.96 -6.84
CA TYR A 65 17.53 -15.23 -6.75
C TYR A 65 16.92 -14.72 -5.44
N GLY A 66 17.63 -14.87 -4.31
CA GLY A 66 17.21 -14.33 -3.02
C GLY A 66 17.05 -12.81 -3.04
N LEU A 67 18.01 -12.08 -3.62
CA LEU A 67 17.93 -10.62 -3.76
C LEU A 67 16.75 -10.18 -4.62
N ILE A 68 16.49 -10.89 -5.71
CA ILE A 68 15.39 -10.60 -6.63
C ILE A 68 14.03 -10.87 -5.99
N ILE A 69 13.87 -12.02 -5.33
CA ILE A 69 12.65 -12.34 -4.60
C ILE A 69 12.42 -11.30 -3.50
N GLY A 70 13.47 -10.94 -2.76
CA GLY A 70 13.41 -9.88 -1.74
C GLY A 70 12.97 -8.53 -2.33
N PHE A 71 13.51 -8.14 -3.48
CA PHE A 71 13.10 -6.93 -4.19
C PHE A 71 11.63 -6.96 -4.61
N LEU A 72 11.16 -8.06 -5.21
CA LEU A 72 9.79 -8.20 -5.67
C LEU A 72 8.81 -8.12 -4.50
N ILE A 73 9.14 -8.78 -3.38
CA ILE A 73 8.37 -8.69 -2.13
C ILE A 73 8.35 -7.25 -1.62
N PHE A 74 9.49 -6.57 -1.57
CA PHE A 74 9.56 -5.19 -1.13
C PHE A 74 8.77 -4.24 -2.05
N HIS A 75 8.92 -4.38 -3.37
CA HIS A 75 8.18 -3.62 -4.37
C HIS A 75 6.67 -3.81 -4.22
N PHE A 76 6.23 -5.03 -3.95
CA PHE A 76 4.83 -5.36 -3.73
C PHE A 76 4.26 -4.61 -2.52
N PHE A 77 4.96 -4.62 -1.38
CA PHE A 77 4.44 -4.04 -0.14
C PHE A 77 4.53 -2.51 -0.09
N TYR A 78 5.57 -1.92 -0.68
CA TYR A 78 5.88 -0.49 -0.52
C TYR A 78 5.82 0.30 -1.81
N GLY A 79 6.01 -0.36 -2.95
CA GLY A 79 6.07 0.29 -4.24
C GLY A 79 4.70 0.50 -4.86
N PHE A 80 3.77 -0.44 -4.68
CA PHE A 80 2.50 -0.49 -5.44
C PHE A 80 1.41 0.43 -4.88
N SER A 81 1.73 1.73 -4.80
CA SER A 81 0.79 2.77 -4.38
C SER A 81 0.62 3.85 -5.44
N VAL A 82 -0.53 4.51 -5.37
CA VAL A 82 -0.87 5.70 -6.14
C VAL A 82 -1.36 6.81 -5.21
N THR A 83 -1.15 8.05 -5.63
CA THR A 83 -1.54 9.24 -4.87
C THR A 83 -2.71 9.94 -5.53
N SER A 84 -3.52 10.62 -4.71
CA SER A 84 -4.57 11.51 -5.21
C SER A 84 -3.96 12.81 -5.73
N THR A 85 -4.60 13.38 -6.75
CA THR A 85 -4.24 14.70 -7.27
C THR A 85 -4.77 15.85 -6.42
N ARG A 86 -5.81 15.59 -5.62
CA ARG A 86 -6.48 16.60 -4.77
C ARG A 86 -6.05 16.59 -3.32
N THR A 87 -5.49 15.48 -2.82
CA THR A 87 -5.04 15.38 -1.44
C THR A 87 -3.82 14.48 -1.27
N GLN A 88 -3.00 14.81 -0.28
CA GLN A 88 -1.80 14.04 0.09
C GLN A 88 -1.97 13.27 1.41
N SER A 89 -3.13 13.40 2.07
CA SER A 89 -3.39 12.74 3.36
C SER A 89 -3.67 11.25 3.23
N LEU A 90 -3.96 10.79 2.01
CA LEU A 90 -4.37 9.41 1.71
C LEU A 90 -3.49 8.80 0.63
N VAL A 91 -3.14 7.54 0.85
CA VAL A 91 -2.43 6.70 -0.11
C VAL A 91 -3.36 5.59 -0.56
N ILE A 92 -3.40 5.35 -1.87
CA ILE A 92 -4.26 4.38 -2.50
C ILE A 92 -3.39 3.22 -2.96
N VAL A 93 -3.76 2.00 -2.59
CA VAL A 93 -3.08 0.77 -2.96
C VAL A 93 -4.02 -0.04 -3.84
N PRO A 94 -3.79 -0.10 -5.16
CA PRO A 94 -4.65 -0.87 -6.06
C PRO A 94 -4.53 -2.37 -5.77
N SER A 95 -5.61 -3.12 -5.99
CA SER A 95 -5.56 -4.58 -5.90
C SER A 95 -4.91 -5.16 -7.15
N LEU A 96 -4.00 -6.12 -6.96
CA LEU A 96 -3.34 -6.81 -8.07
C LEU A 96 -4.25 -7.80 -8.77
N LEU A 97 -5.16 -8.42 -8.02
CA LEU A 97 -6.08 -9.43 -8.55
C LEU A 97 -7.33 -8.81 -9.17
N ASN A 98 -7.78 -7.67 -8.63
CA ASN A 98 -9.00 -7.00 -9.09
C ASN A 98 -8.73 -5.51 -9.35
N LYS A 99 -8.62 -5.14 -10.63
CA LYS A 99 -8.36 -3.75 -11.06
C LYS A 99 -9.46 -2.76 -10.67
N HIS A 100 -10.66 -3.24 -10.36
CA HIS A 100 -11.79 -2.41 -9.92
C HIS A 100 -11.84 -2.23 -8.41
N GLN A 101 -10.86 -2.77 -7.67
CA GLN A 101 -10.78 -2.70 -6.22
C GLN A 101 -9.50 -2.00 -5.78
N VAL A 102 -9.64 -1.08 -4.84
CA VAL A 102 -8.49 -0.40 -4.22
C VAL A 102 -8.61 -0.41 -2.70
N GLN A 103 -7.48 -0.35 -2.01
CA GLN A 103 -7.42 -0.05 -0.58
C GLN A 103 -6.98 1.38 -0.38
N VAL A 104 -7.59 2.10 0.55
CA VAL A 104 -7.20 3.47 0.90
C VAL A 104 -6.71 3.49 2.34
N HIS A 105 -5.52 4.04 2.53
CA HIS A 105 -4.81 4.15 3.79
C HIS A 105 -4.46 5.61 4.06
N LEU A 106 -4.18 5.95 5.32
CA LEU A 106 -3.55 7.21 5.65
C LEU A 106 -2.13 7.24 5.07
N ALA A 107 -1.71 8.36 4.51
CA ALA A 107 -0.36 8.53 4.01
C ALA A 107 0.68 8.39 5.14
N THR A 108 0.32 8.89 6.32
CA THR A 108 1.16 8.80 7.51
C THR A 108 0.42 8.05 8.61
N LEU A 109 1.06 7.01 9.15
CA LEU A 109 0.49 6.19 10.23
C LEU A 109 0.15 7.01 11.50
N SER A 110 0.90 8.08 11.79
CA SER A 110 0.69 8.98 12.92
C SER A 110 -0.42 10.01 12.71
N GLN A 111 -0.97 10.12 11.50
CA GLN A 111 -1.99 11.11 11.20
C GLN A 111 -3.29 10.79 11.96
N PRO A 112 -3.86 11.72 12.73
CA PRO A 112 -5.11 11.48 13.43
C PRO A 112 -6.29 11.41 12.44
N PHE A 113 -7.24 10.53 12.71
CA PHE A 113 -8.48 10.42 11.94
C PHE A 113 -9.46 11.55 12.32
N THR A 114 -9.37 12.68 11.61
CA THR A 114 -10.15 13.90 11.84
C THR A 114 -11.24 14.11 10.78
N ARG A 115 -12.09 15.12 10.95
CA ARG A 115 -13.11 15.51 9.94
C ARG A 115 -12.49 15.85 8.58
N ASN A 116 -11.30 16.44 8.57
CA ASN A 116 -10.60 16.78 7.31
C ASN A 116 -10.22 15.53 6.54
N VAL A 117 -9.77 14.47 7.23
CA VAL A 117 -9.47 13.17 6.60
C VAL A 117 -10.71 12.56 5.97
N TYR A 118 -11.89 12.70 6.59
CA TYR A 118 -13.15 12.26 5.96
C TYR A 118 -13.48 13.05 4.70
N ASN A 119 -13.28 14.38 4.71
CA ASN A 119 -13.50 15.21 3.53
C ASN A 119 -12.54 14.81 2.39
N ASP A 120 -11.27 14.61 2.72
CA ASP A 120 -10.24 14.14 1.79
C ASP A 120 -10.60 12.76 1.22
N LEU A 121 -11.11 11.85 2.07
CA LEU A 121 -11.60 10.54 1.63
C LEU A 121 -12.73 10.66 0.62
N PHE A 122 -13.68 11.59 0.83
CA PHE A 122 -14.74 11.82 -0.15
C PHE A 122 -14.20 12.38 -1.48
N LEU A 123 -13.18 13.25 -1.44
CA LEU A 123 -12.52 13.72 -2.67
C LEU A 123 -11.85 12.56 -3.43
N VAL A 124 -11.14 11.69 -2.70
CA VAL A 124 -10.51 10.49 -3.27
C VAL A 124 -11.55 9.54 -3.86
N ILE A 125 -12.68 9.33 -3.18
CA ILE A 125 -13.76 8.47 -3.70
C ILE A 125 -14.30 9.01 -5.03
N GLU A 126 -14.50 10.32 -5.17
CA GLU A 126 -14.94 10.90 -6.44
C GLU A 126 -13.88 10.73 -7.56
N GLU A 127 -12.59 10.88 -7.25
CA GLU A 127 -11.51 10.58 -8.21
C GLU A 127 -11.48 9.09 -8.61
N LEU A 128 -11.75 8.19 -7.66
CA LEU A 128 -11.79 6.74 -7.90
C LEU A 128 -13.01 6.34 -8.74
N LYS A 129 -14.18 6.94 -8.50
CA LYS A 129 -15.37 6.75 -9.35
C LYS A 129 -15.09 7.10 -10.81
N ALA A 130 -14.31 8.17 -11.03
CA ALA A 130 -13.90 8.57 -12.38
C ALA A 130 -12.92 7.60 -13.05
N THR A 131 -12.36 6.61 -12.34
CA THR A 131 -11.29 5.71 -12.82
C THR A 131 -11.67 4.24 -12.89
N ASN A 132 -12.92 3.92 -13.26
CA ASN A 132 -13.46 2.54 -13.37
C ASN A 132 -13.31 1.70 -12.08
N VAL A 133 -12.98 2.29 -10.94
CA VAL A 133 -12.94 1.60 -9.64
C VAL A 133 -14.37 1.50 -9.11
N ARG A 134 -14.74 0.31 -8.63
CA ARG A 134 -16.09 0.00 -8.11
C ARG A 134 -16.09 -0.28 -6.61
N THR A 135 -14.96 -0.67 -6.06
CA THR A 135 -14.86 -1.09 -4.67
C THR A 135 -13.68 -0.40 -3.98
N VAL A 136 -13.96 0.30 -2.88
CA VAL A 136 -12.94 0.92 -2.04
C VAL A 136 -12.94 0.24 -0.67
N ILE A 137 -11.78 -0.25 -0.26
CA ILE A 137 -11.59 -0.91 1.03
C ILE A 137 -10.82 0.01 1.97
N LEU A 138 -11.38 0.23 3.16
CA LEU A 138 -10.73 0.94 4.25
C LEU A 138 -10.49 -0.05 5.38
N VAL A 139 -9.24 -0.24 5.79
CA VAL A 139 -8.89 -1.14 6.89
C VAL A 139 -8.02 -0.38 7.87
N SER A 140 -8.50 -0.20 9.11
CA SER A 140 -7.76 0.56 10.10
C SER A 140 -8.17 0.19 11.53
N PRO A 141 -7.23 0.16 12.49
CA PRO A 141 -7.57 0.08 13.90
C PRO A 141 -8.12 1.41 14.43
N MET A 142 -7.94 2.51 13.69
CA MET A 142 -8.46 3.84 14.07
C MET A 142 -9.99 3.91 14.07
N PHE A 143 -10.66 2.98 13.42
CA PHE A 143 -12.12 2.85 13.48
C PHE A 143 -12.60 2.35 14.85
N SER A 144 -11.71 1.81 15.68
CA SER A 144 -12.01 1.43 17.06
C SER A 144 -11.47 2.48 18.03
N LYS A 145 -12.22 2.75 19.11
CA LYS A 145 -11.77 3.55 20.26
C LYS A 145 -11.98 2.71 21.51
N LYS A 146 -10.88 2.38 22.21
CA LYS A 146 -10.89 1.44 23.34
C LYS A 146 -11.51 0.09 22.92
N THR A 147 -12.75 -0.17 23.38
CA THR A 147 -13.48 -1.41 23.16
C THR A 147 -14.65 -1.29 22.18
N GLU A 148 -14.91 -0.11 21.65
CA GLU A 148 -16.08 0.15 20.80
C GLU A 148 -15.67 0.71 19.44
N LEU A 149 -16.52 0.51 18.44
CA LEU A 149 -16.38 1.18 17.16
C LEU A 149 -16.67 2.67 17.34
N ARG A 150 -15.88 3.51 16.66
CA ARG A 150 -16.16 4.96 16.61
C ARG A 150 -17.50 5.17 15.93
N ASN A 151 -18.25 6.17 16.40
CA ASN A 151 -19.49 6.58 15.77
C ASN A 151 -19.24 7.02 14.31
N THR A 152 -19.79 6.26 13.37
CA THR A 152 -19.72 6.49 11.92
C THR A 152 -21.00 7.04 11.32
N LEU A 153 -22.00 7.45 12.13
CA LEU A 153 -23.29 7.92 11.62
C LEU A 153 -23.17 9.09 10.65
N PHE A 154 -22.26 10.04 10.93
CA PHE A 154 -21.99 11.14 10.01
C PHE A 154 -21.44 10.64 8.66
N PHE A 155 -20.46 9.74 8.71
CA PHE A 155 -19.85 9.14 7.53
C PHE A 155 -20.89 8.35 6.71
N GLU A 156 -21.65 7.48 7.36
CA GLU A 156 -22.76 6.72 6.78
C GLU A 156 -23.83 7.62 6.15
N SER A 157 -24.20 8.71 6.82
CA SER A 157 -25.20 9.65 6.30
C SER A 157 -24.77 10.29 4.98
N ILE A 158 -23.48 10.63 4.84
CA ILE A 158 -22.93 11.21 3.62
C ILE A 158 -22.83 10.16 2.52
N LEU A 159 -22.40 8.93 2.85
CA LEU A 159 -22.33 7.83 1.88
C LEU A 159 -23.72 7.51 1.31
N LYS A 160 -24.75 7.45 2.16
CA LYS A 160 -26.15 7.27 1.72
C LYS A 160 -26.59 8.38 0.77
N LYS A 161 -26.29 9.64 1.07
CA LYS A 161 -26.59 10.78 0.17
C LYS A 161 -25.88 10.70 -1.18
N ARG A 162 -24.74 10.02 -1.24
CA ARG A 162 -23.95 9.80 -2.47
C ARG A 162 -24.26 8.46 -3.17
N ASN A 163 -25.29 7.74 -2.72
CA ASN A 163 -25.65 6.40 -3.20
C ASN A 163 -24.50 5.38 -3.14
N ILE A 164 -23.65 5.48 -2.11
CA ILE A 164 -22.53 4.55 -1.88
C ILE A 164 -22.98 3.53 -0.84
N ALA A 165 -22.92 2.24 -1.18
CA ALA A 165 -23.23 1.18 -0.23
C ALA A 165 -22.02 0.93 0.69
N LEU A 166 -22.29 0.76 1.98
CA LEU A 166 -21.28 0.51 3.02
C LEU A 166 -21.49 -0.87 3.62
N GLU A 167 -20.46 -1.70 3.56
CA GLU A 167 -20.36 -2.93 4.35
C GLU A 167 -19.30 -2.76 5.44
N SER A 168 -19.53 -3.38 6.59
CA SER A 168 -18.77 -3.17 7.82
C SER A 168 -18.47 -4.52 8.45
N HIS A 169 -17.19 -4.87 8.59
CA HIS A 169 -16.77 -6.16 9.14
C HIS A 169 -15.51 -6.04 10.02
N PRO A 170 -15.46 -6.76 11.16
CA PRO A 170 -14.24 -6.87 11.95
C PRO A 170 -13.16 -7.64 11.17
N VAL A 171 -11.90 -7.30 11.42
CA VAL A 171 -10.74 -7.98 10.84
C VAL A 171 -9.86 -8.49 11.97
N ALA A 172 -9.44 -9.76 11.86
CA ALA A 172 -8.54 -10.32 12.84
C ALA A 172 -7.11 -9.76 12.66
N PHE A 173 -6.50 -9.29 13.75
CA PHE A 173 -5.20 -8.61 13.71
C PHE A 173 -4.06 -9.46 13.14
N TYR A 174 -4.14 -10.78 13.30
CA TYR A 174 -3.13 -11.71 12.77
C TYR A 174 -3.08 -11.73 11.23
N THR A 175 -4.11 -11.21 10.56
CA THR A 175 -4.10 -11.02 9.09
C THR A 175 -3.28 -9.80 8.66
N LYS A 176 -2.87 -8.95 9.60
CA LYS A 176 -2.09 -7.72 9.37
C LYS A 176 -0.85 -7.65 10.27
N PRO A 177 0.02 -8.68 10.29
CA PRO A 177 1.12 -8.78 11.26
C PRO A 177 2.11 -7.62 11.12
N TRP A 178 2.44 -7.23 9.89
CA TRP A 178 3.37 -6.14 9.61
C TRP A 178 2.83 -4.77 10.06
N SER A 179 1.56 -4.48 9.76
CA SER A 179 0.94 -3.23 10.19
C SER A 179 0.80 -3.16 11.72
N CYS A 180 0.49 -4.28 12.37
CA CYS A 180 0.49 -4.40 13.83
C CYS A 180 1.89 -4.11 14.42
N PHE A 181 2.94 -4.67 13.82
CA PHE A 181 4.32 -4.43 14.25
C PHE A 181 4.71 -2.95 14.13
N LEU A 182 4.48 -2.32 12.97
CA LEU A 182 4.77 -0.89 12.76
C LEU A 182 4.00 0.02 13.73
N LEU A 183 2.73 -0.28 13.97
CA LEU A 183 1.92 0.45 14.96
C LEU A 183 2.43 0.23 16.39
N GLY A 184 2.91 -0.98 16.71
CA GLY A 184 3.55 -1.29 17.99
C GLY A 184 4.79 -0.44 18.22
N ILE A 185 5.66 -0.31 17.20
CA ILE A 185 6.83 0.58 17.25
C ILE A 185 6.39 2.01 17.56
N GLN A 186 5.43 2.54 16.80
CA GLN A 186 4.99 3.92 16.96
C GLN A 186 4.32 4.19 18.31
N LYS A 187 3.62 3.19 18.85
CA LYS A 187 2.93 3.27 20.13
C LYS A 187 3.90 3.19 21.32
N TYR A 188 4.83 2.24 21.31
CA TYR A 188 5.65 1.93 22.48
C TYR A 188 7.04 2.56 22.43
N LEU A 189 7.71 2.56 21.27
CA LEU A 189 9.04 3.14 21.14
C LEU A 189 8.98 4.65 20.87
N LEU A 190 8.13 5.08 19.93
CA LEU A 190 8.06 6.49 19.54
C LEU A 190 7.00 7.29 20.32
N GLN A 191 6.18 6.62 21.12
CA GLN A 191 5.17 7.22 22.01
C GLN A 191 4.30 8.29 21.35
N ILE A 192 3.86 8.05 20.10
CA ILE A 192 3.11 9.04 19.32
C ILE A 192 1.73 9.28 19.96
N PRO A 193 1.37 10.53 20.33
CA PRO A 193 0.14 10.81 21.08
C PRO A 193 -1.15 10.37 20.37
N SER A 194 -1.22 10.51 19.04
CA SER A 194 -2.39 10.15 18.24
C SER A 194 -2.68 8.65 18.19
N ILE A 195 -1.67 7.81 18.45
CA ILE A 195 -1.74 6.34 18.36
C ILE A 195 -1.82 5.69 19.75
N GLN A 196 -1.42 6.39 20.81
CA GLN A 196 -1.25 5.79 22.14
C GLN A 196 -2.54 5.15 22.68
N SER A 197 -3.69 5.72 22.36
CA SER A 197 -5.01 5.19 22.75
C SER A 197 -5.59 4.11 21.81
N LEU A 198 -4.90 3.79 20.71
CA LEU A 198 -5.39 2.84 19.71
C LEU A 198 -5.18 1.38 20.16
N PRO A 199 -6.18 0.51 19.97
CA PRO A 199 -6.02 -0.92 20.15
C PRO A 199 -5.23 -1.52 18.97
N LEU A 200 -4.15 -2.27 19.24
CA LEU A 200 -3.36 -2.93 18.19
C LEU A 200 -4.05 -4.17 17.61
N THR A 201 -4.96 -4.78 18.38
CA THR A 201 -5.60 -6.06 18.06
C THR A 201 -6.98 -5.92 17.42
N ARG A 202 -7.56 -4.72 17.42
CA ARG A 202 -8.92 -4.49 16.93
C ARG A 202 -8.88 -3.74 15.61
N TRP A 203 -8.95 -4.49 14.54
CA TRP A 203 -8.99 -3.96 13.19
C TRP A 203 -10.42 -4.04 12.67
N HIS A 204 -10.79 -3.04 11.89
CA HIS A 204 -12.10 -2.98 11.27
C HIS A 204 -11.96 -2.65 9.79
N LYS A 205 -12.83 -3.24 8.98
CA LYS A 205 -12.90 -3.05 7.53
C LYS A 205 -14.23 -2.40 7.17
N TYR A 206 -14.15 -1.33 6.40
CA TYR A 206 -15.26 -0.80 5.65
C TYR A 206 -15.05 -1.08 4.16
N THR A 207 -16.05 -1.66 3.50
CA THR A 207 -16.09 -1.82 2.04
C THR A 207 -17.11 -0.83 1.50
N LEU A 208 -16.68 0.04 0.60
CA LEU A 208 -17.53 1.00 -0.10
C LEU A 208 -17.73 0.49 -1.53
N HIS A 209 -18.99 0.35 -1.95
CA HIS A 209 -19.35 0.07 -3.33
C HIS A 209 -19.81 1.38 -3.97
N ILE A 210 -19.00 1.87 -4.92
CA ILE A 210 -19.06 3.23 -5.47
C ILE A 210 -19.53 3.26 -6.93
#